data_AF-A0A7J9WEB5-F1
#
_entry.id   AF-A0A7J9WEB5-F1
#
_cell.length_a   1.000
_cell.length_b   1.000
_cell.length_c   1.000
_cell.angle_alpha   90.00
_cell.angle_beta   90.00
_cell.angle_gamma   90.00
#
_symmetry.space_group_name_H-M   'P 1'
#
loop_
_entity.id
_entity.type
_entity.pdbx_description
1 polymer ?
#
loop_
_entity_poly.entity_id
_entity_poly.type
_entity_poly.pdbx_seq_one_letter_code
_entity_poly.pdbx_strand_id
1 'polypeptide(L)'
;MTHTATATCVYRVHPELVELLDAHLGPPLDSYVRGWQVWLEDNGPQGERLEWRLHPPARFRMPEGVNPHDLFDVVLQGLADADDPSADAFAAGKELRTLAQTWEVLEVFPADGDDVDPQALGAAASTALGGRAPDVLGRVDHDRLGDLWKGRRGDFSVGSALLQALRE
;
A
#
# COMPACT_ATOMS: atom_id res chain seq x y z
N MET A 1 0.78 -28.35 4.19
CA MET A 1 1.07 -27.31 5.19
C MET A 1 -0.15 -26.42 5.21
N THR A 2 -0.78 -26.23 6.36
CA THR A 2 -1.82 -25.21 6.54
C THR A 2 -1.10 -23.87 6.52
N HIS A 3 -1.33 -23.06 5.48
CA HIS A 3 -0.81 -21.70 5.42
C HIS A 3 -1.43 -20.91 6.58
N THR A 4 -0.59 -20.27 7.39
CA THR A 4 -1.07 -19.41 8.48
C THR A 4 -1.55 -18.11 7.86
N ALA A 5 -2.80 -17.72 8.15
CA ALA A 5 -3.34 -16.48 7.65
C ALA A 5 -2.86 -15.31 8.52
N THR A 6 -2.15 -14.36 7.90
CA THR A 6 -1.55 -13.19 8.51
C THR A 6 -2.62 -12.13 8.79
N ALA A 7 -2.55 -11.46 9.93
CA ALA A 7 -3.42 -10.32 10.20
C ALA A 7 -3.10 -9.18 9.23
N THR A 8 -4.13 -8.60 8.62
CA THR A 8 -3.96 -7.59 7.59
C THR A 8 -5.04 -6.53 7.71
N CYS A 9 -4.66 -5.26 7.58
CA CYS A 9 -5.61 -4.19 7.29
C CYS A 9 -5.24 -3.48 5.99
N VAL A 10 -6.25 -2.92 5.33
CA VAL A 10 -6.13 -2.32 4.01
C VAL A 10 -6.85 -0.99 3.98
N TYR A 11 -6.22 -0.01 3.35
CA TYR A 11 -6.77 1.30 3.04
C TYR A 11 -6.87 1.46 1.53
N ARG A 12 -7.96 2.01 1.03
CA ARG A 12 -8.06 2.46 -0.37
C ARG A 12 -7.26 3.74 -0.55
N VAL A 13 -6.50 3.79 -1.64
CA VAL A 13 -5.68 4.96 -1.95
C VAL A 13 -6.56 6.09 -2.48
N HIS A 14 -6.43 7.22 -1.79
CA HIS A 14 -6.97 8.53 -2.16
C HIS A 14 -5.86 9.57 -1.88
N PRO A 15 -5.92 10.79 -2.46
CA PRO A 15 -4.86 11.79 -2.27
C PRO A 15 -4.54 12.05 -0.79
N GLU A 16 -5.57 12.20 0.04
CA GLU A 16 -5.43 12.37 1.51
C GLU A 16 -4.66 11.22 2.17
N LEU A 17 -4.76 9.98 1.65
CA LEU A 17 -3.97 8.87 2.22
C LEU A 17 -2.48 9.05 1.93
N VAL A 18 -2.14 9.53 0.73
CA VAL A 18 -0.75 9.76 0.33
C VAL A 18 -0.14 10.89 1.18
N GLU A 19 -0.90 11.95 1.44
CA GLU A 19 -0.50 13.03 2.35
C GLU A 19 -0.32 12.54 3.78
N LEU A 20 -1.22 11.68 4.30
CA LEU A 20 -1.07 11.10 5.63
C LEU A 20 0.17 10.21 5.74
N LEU A 21 0.49 9.44 4.69
CA LEU A 21 1.71 8.64 4.64
C LEU A 21 2.96 9.52 4.74
N ASP A 22 3.02 10.61 3.97
CA ASP A 22 4.13 11.57 4.05
C ASP A 22 4.22 12.24 5.43
N ALA A 23 3.10 12.74 5.96
CA ALA A 23 3.06 13.46 7.22
C ALA A 23 3.42 12.59 8.44
N HIS A 24 3.07 11.30 8.41
CA HIS A 24 3.22 10.42 9.58
C HIS A 24 4.34 9.39 9.46
N LEU A 25 4.58 8.84 8.27
CA LEU A 25 5.60 7.81 8.04
C LEU A 25 6.82 8.37 7.29
N GLY A 26 6.68 9.50 6.60
CA GLY A 26 7.75 10.08 5.79
C GLY A 26 8.05 9.26 4.53
N PRO A 27 9.27 9.37 3.97
CA PRO A 27 9.62 8.68 2.74
C PRO A 27 9.65 7.16 2.92
N PRO A 28 9.28 6.38 1.88
CA PRO A 28 9.39 4.92 1.91
C PRO A 28 10.82 4.46 2.22
N LEU A 29 10.93 3.39 3.01
CA LEU A 29 12.19 2.70 3.26
C LEU A 29 12.72 2.00 2.01
N ASP A 30 11.83 1.39 1.21
CA ASP A 30 12.20 0.69 -0.01
C ASP A 30 11.14 0.86 -1.11
N SER A 31 11.57 0.72 -2.36
CA SER A 31 10.77 0.99 -3.55
C SER A 31 11.11 0.02 -4.67
N TYR A 32 10.10 -0.64 -5.24
CA TYR A 32 10.30 -1.66 -6.26
C TYR A 32 10.04 -1.14 -7.67
N VAL A 33 10.77 -1.68 -8.65
CA VAL A 33 10.62 -1.34 -10.08
C VAL A 33 9.21 -1.51 -10.64
N ARG A 34 8.37 -2.28 -9.95
CA ARG A 34 6.98 -2.47 -10.34
C ARG A 34 5.99 -1.60 -9.56
N GLY A 35 6.45 -0.58 -8.84
CA GLY A 35 5.61 0.47 -8.25
C GLY A 35 5.30 0.33 -6.76
N TRP A 36 5.72 -0.75 -6.10
CA TRP A 36 5.51 -0.89 -4.66
C TRP A 36 6.36 0.11 -3.87
N GLN A 37 5.79 0.67 -2.81
CA GLN A 37 6.49 1.48 -1.81
C GLN A 37 6.33 0.82 -0.44
N VAL A 38 7.40 0.75 0.34
CA VAL A 38 7.44 -0.01 1.60
C VAL A 38 7.96 0.83 2.75
N TRP A 39 7.30 0.75 3.89
CA TRP A 39 7.77 1.24 5.18
C TRP A 39 7.83 0.09 6.18
N LEU A 40 8.71 0.20 7.17
CA LEU A 40 8.85 -0.74 8.26
C LEU A 40 8.91 0.03 9.57
N GLU A 41 7.86 -0.07 10.37
CA GLU A 41 7.65 0.77 11.55
C GLU A 41 7.44 -0.08 12.80
N ASP A 42 8.06 0.29 13.92
CA ASP A 42 7.88 -0.37 15.23
C ASP A 42 6.63 0.18 15.95
N ASN A 43 5.52 0.30 15.21
CA ASN A 43 4.27 0.94 15.66
C ASN A 43 3.10 -0.05 15.78
N GLY A 44 3.38 -1.35 15.81
CA GLY A 44 2.39 -2.40 15.92
C GLY A 44 1.90 -2.65 17.36
N PRO A 45 0.88 -3.51 17.51
CA PRO A 45 0.44 -3.98 18.81
C PRO A 45 1.63 -4.49 19.63
N GLN A 46 1.72 -4.07 20.90
CA GLN A 46 2.83 -4.45 21.79
C GLN A 46 4.24 -4.07 21.29
N GLY A 47 4.35 -3.13 20.35
CA GLY A 47 5.63 -2.72 19.77
C GLY A 47 6.14 -3.65 18.66
N GLU A 48 5.26 -4.49 18.11
CA GLU A 48 5.60 -5.30 16.94
C GLU A 48 5.95 -4.43 15.73
N ARG A 49 6.84 -4.95 14.89
CA ARG A 49 7.21 -4.31 13.64
C ARG A 49 6.13 -4.55 12.59
N LEU A 50 5.54 -3.48 12.08
CA LEU A 50 4.60 -3.51 10.98
C LEU A 50 5.30 -3.21 9.65
N GLU A 51 4.91 -3.94 8.63
CA GLU A 51 5.22 -3.60 7.25
C GLU A 51 4.01 -2.94 6.60
N TRP A 52 4.27 -1.79 5.98
CA TRP A 52 3.29 -1.02 5.24
C TRP A 52 3.66 -1.10 3.76
N ARG A 53 2.77 -1.61 2.92
CA ARG A 53 3.00 -1.77 1.47
C ARG A 53 1.96 -1.00 0.68
N LEU A 54 2.41 -0.02 -0.08
CA LEU A 54 1.58 0.65 -1.08
C LEU A 54 1.62 -0.16 -2.37
N HIS A 55 0.47 -0.69 -2.78
CA HIS A 55 0.34 -1.62 -3.88
C HIS A 55 -0.07 -0.91 -5.18
N PRO A 56 0.67 -1.14 -6.29
CA PRO A 56 0.29 -0.67 -7.61
C PRO A 56 -0.76 -1.57 -8.26
N PRO A 57 -1.48 -1.08 -9.29
CA PRO A 57 -2.44 -1.88 -10.03
C PRO A 57 -1.78 -2.99 -10.85
N ALA A 58 -2.61 -3.94 -11.28
CA ALA A 58 -2.21 -4.92 -12.29
C ALA A 58 -1.65 -4.19 -13.52
N ARG A 59 -0.59 -4.76 -14.11
CA ARG A 59 0.10 -4.24 -15.30
C ARG A 59 0.71 -2.84 -15.10
N PHE A 60 0.92 -2.40 -13.86
CA PHE A 60 1.66 -1.17 -13.59
C PHE A 60 3.01 -1.19 -14.31
N ARG A 61 3.36 -0.03 -14.87
CA ARG A 61 4.67 0.28 -15.42
C ARG A 61 5.12 1.62 -14.85
N MET A 62 6.39 1.68 -14.48
CA MET A 62 7.01 2.92 -14.01
C MET A 62 6.81 4.03 -15.07
N PRO A 63 6.45 5.26 -14.67
CA PRO A 63 6.39 6.39 -15.59
C PRO A 63 7.77 6.65 -16.22
N GLU A 64 7.80 7.08 -17.48
CA GLU A 64 9.06 7.27 -18.19
C GLU A 64 9.91 8.34 -17.49
N GLY A 65 11.17 8.00 -17.18
CA GLY A 65 12.12 8.90 -16.55
C GLY A 65 12.01 8.99 -15.02
N VAL A 66 11.16 8.19 -14.39
CA VAL A 66 11.03 8.13 -12.92
C VAL A 66 11.83 6.95 -12.37
N ASN A 67 12.70 7.23 -11.39
CA ASN A 67 13.35 6.18 -10.60
C ASN A 67 12.31 5.60 -9.61
N PRO A 68 12.29 4.27 -9.37
CA PRO A 68 11.42 3.68 -8.36
C PRO A 68 11.44 4.37 -6.99
N HIS A 69 12.62 4.83 -6.54
CA HIS A 69 12.80 5.52 -5.27
C HIS A 69 12.30 6.96 -5.28
N ASP A 70 12.15 7.58 -6.45
CA ASP A 70 11.62 8.94 -6.59
C ASP A 70 10.09 8.94 -6.80
N LEU A 71 9.47 7.77 -7.00
CA LEU A 71 8.06 7.67 -7.40
C LEU A 71 7.12 8.28 -6.37
N PHE A 72 7.40 8.11 -5.08
CA PHE A 72 6.58 8.65 -3.99
C PHE A 72 6.57 10.19 -4.03
N ASP A 73 7.75 10.81 -4.08
CA ASP A 73 7.91 12.26 -4.13
C ASP A 73 7.31 12.87 -5.42
N VAL A 74 7.51 12.20 -6.56
CA VAL A 74 6.94 12.63 -7.85
C VAL A 74 5.41 12.66 -7.78
N VAL A 75 4.78 11.67 -7.14
CA VAL A 75 3.32 11.64 -6.99
C VAL A 75 2.85 12.68 -5.99
N LEU A 76 3.53 12.85 -4.85
CA LEU A 76 3.20 13.92 -3.90
C LEU A 76 3.21 15.30 -4.55
N GLN A 77 4.27 15.63 -5.30
CA GLN A 77 4.36 16.89 -6.02
C GLN A 77 3.24 17.03 -7.06
N GLY A 78 3.00 15.97 -7.83
CA GLY A 78 1.95 15.97 -8.85
C GLY A 78 0.54 16.17 -8.27
N LEU A 79 0.25 15.57 -7.11
CA LEU A 79 -1.02 15.76 -6.40
C LEU A 79 -1.15 17.18 -5.86
N ALA A 80 -0.07 17.78 -5.34
CA ALA A 80 -0.08 19.15 -4.84
C ALA A 80 -0.33 20.20 -5.94
N ASP A 81 0.06 19.89 -7.18
CA ASP A 81 -0.12 20.77 -8.34
C ASP A 81 -1.46 20.55 -9.08
N ALA A 82 -2.25 19.54 -8.71
CA ALA A 82 -3.52 19.20 -9.36
C ALA A 82 -4.70 20.03 -8.82
N ASP A 83 -5.63 20.41 -9.69
CA ASP A 83 -6.85 21.14 -9.30
C ASP A 83 -7.85 20.22 -8.57
N ASP A 84 -8.12 19.02 -9.13
CA ASP A 84 -8.80 17.92 -8.46
C ASP A 84 -7.87 16.69 -8.38
N PRO A 85 -7.11 16.52 -7.29
CA PRO A 85 -6.14 15.43 -7.15
C PRO A 85 -6.77 14.02 -7.19
N SER A 86 -8.09 13.89 -7.06
CA SER A 86 -8.80 12.61 -7.14
C SER A 86 -9.17 12.20 -8.57
N ALA A 87 -9.32 13.18 -9.47
CA ALA A 87 -9.78 12.96 -10.84
C ALA A 87 -8.72 13.29 -11.90
N ASP A 88 -7.91 14.30 -11.64
CA ASP A 88 -6.98 14.87 -12.61
C ASP A 88 -5.74 14.01 -12.78
N ALA A 89 -5.21 14.06 -14.01
CA ALA A 89 -3.90 13.51 -14.29
C ALA A 89 -2.82 14.56 -13.99
N PHE A 90 -1.75 14.14 -13.32
CA PHE A 90 -0.61 14.99 -12.98
C PHE A 90 0.66 14.49 -13.69
N ALA A 91 1.67 15.36 -13.75
CA ALA A 91 2.96 15.02 -14.32
C ALA A 91 3.68 13.99 -13.44
N ALA A 92 4.09 12.87 -14.06
CA ALA A 92 4.91 11.85 -13.44
C ALA A 92 6.06 11.50 -14.41
N GLY A 93 7.21 12.13 -14.21
CA GLY A 93 8.32 12.09 -15.17
C GLY A 93 7.95 12.75 -16.49
N LYS A 94 8.01 12.00 -17.60
CA LYS A 94 7.63 12.47 -18.94
C LYS A 94 6.20 12.13 -19.36
N GLU A 95 5.41 11.56 -18.46
CA GLU A 95 4.04 11.12 -18.73
C GLU A 95 3.05 11.84 -17.82
N LEU A 96 1.77 11.78 -18.18
CA LEU A 96 0.67 12.09 -17.26
C LEU A 96 0.12 10.80 -16.65
N ARG A 97 -0.18 10.83 -15.36
CA ARG A 97 -0.79 9.70 -14.63
C ARG A 97 -1.87 10.19 -13.69
N THR A 98 -2.88 9.36 -13.47
CA THR A 98 -3.80 9.54 -12.32
C THR A 98 -3.31 8.71 -11.14
N LEU A 99 -3.76 9.06 -9.93
CA LEU A 99 -3.40 8.30 -8.73
C LEU A 99 -3.80 6.82 -8.84
N ALA A 100 -4.98 6.53 -9.39
CA ALA A 100 -5.48 5.17 -9.59
C ALA A 100 -4.66 4.34 -10.59
N GLN A 101 -3.90 4.98 -11.49
CA GLN A 101 -2.96 4.30 -12.38
C GLN A 101 -1.62 3.99 -11.71
N THR A 102 -1.39 4.54 -10.51
CA THR A 102 -0.14 4.41 -9.77
C THR A 102 -0.30 3.47 -8.59
N TRP A 103 -1.31 3.68 -7.73
CA TRP A 103 -1.56 2.87 -6.54
C TRP A 103 -3.05 2.62 -6.31
N GLU A 104 -3.36 1.44 -5.77
CA GLU A 104 -4.73 1.00 -5.49
C GLU A 104 -5.03 0.97 -3.99
N VAL A 105 -4.13 0.35 -3.21
CA VAL A 105 -4.32 0.15 -1.78
C VAL A 105 -3.01 0.29 -1.02
N LEU A 106 -3.12 0.68 0.25
CA LEU A 106 -2.08 0.50 1.25
C LEU A 106 -2.47 -0.72 2.10
N GLU A 107 -1.57 -1.69 2.19
CA GLU A 107 -1.68 -2.86 3.07
C GLU A 107 -0.79 -2.67 4.29
N VAL A 108 -1.26 -3.10 5.46
CA VAL A 108 -0.49 -3.14 6.70
C VAL A 108 -0.61 -4.50 7.35
N PHE A 109 0.51 -5.07 7.77
CA PHE A 109 0.57 -6.38 8.42
C PHE A 109 1.84 -6.50 9.28
N PRO A 110 1.91 -7.43 10.23
CA PRO A 110 3.12 -7.65 11.03
C PRO A 110 4.24 -8.24 10.16
N ALA A 111 5.45 -7.71 10.26
CA ALA A 111 6.58 -8.14 9.44
C ALA A 111 7.07 -9.56 9.80
N ASP A 112 7.02 -9.90 11.10
CA ASP A 112 7.66 -11.10 11.66
C ASP A 112 6.67 -12.03 12.43
N GLY A 113 5.39 -11.67 12.56
CA GLY A 113 4.44 -12.32 13.47
C GLY A 113 3.08 -12.67 12.86
N ASP A 114 2.56 -13.86 13.19
CA ASP A 114 1.24 -14.32 12.71
C ASP A 114 0.12 -14.23 13.78
N ASP A 115 0.49 -14.04 15.05
CA ASP A 115 -0.42 -14.08 16.21
C ASP A 115 -0.95 -12.70 16.60
N VAL A 116 -0.94 -11.76 15.67
CA VAL A 116 -1.58 -10.45 15.87
C VAL A 116 -3.07 -10.58 15.67
N ASP A 117 -3.84 -10.00 16.58
CA ASP A 117 -5.28 -9.83 16.39
C ASP A 117 -5.55 -8.71 15.36
N PRO A 118 -6.38 -8.96 14.31
CA PRO A 118 -6.66 -7.95 13.30
C PRO A 118 -7.25 -6.64 13.83
N GLN A 119 -8.02 -6.66 14.93
CA GLN A 119 -8.57 -5.44 15.52
C GLN A 119 -7.47 -4.64 16.22
N ALA A 120 -6.57 -5.30 16.93
CA ALA A 120 -5.39 -4.66 17.51
C ALA A 120 -4.50 -4.04 16.42
N LEU A 121 -4.27 -4.75 15.31
CA LEU A 121 -3.55 -4.24 14.14
C LEU A 121 -4.23 -2.99 13.58
N GLY A 122 -5.55 -3.04 13.35
CA GLY A 122 -6.31 -1.91 12.83
C GLY A 122 -6.25 -0.66 13.73
N ALA A 123 -6.28 -0.85 15.05
CA ALA A 123 -6.15 0.24 16.02
C ALA A 123 -4.74 0.88 16.00
N ALA A 124 -3.70 0.05 15.90
CA ALA A 124 -2.31 0.50 15.79
C ALA A 124 -2.09 1.29 14.48
N ALA A 125 -2.52 0.72 13.34
CA ALA A 125 -2.44 1.37 12.04
C ALA A 125 -3.23 2.69 12.00
N SER A 126 -4.43 2.72 12.59
CA SER A 126 -5.22 3.94 12.69
C SER A 126 -4.50 5.02 13.50
N THR A 127 -3.89 4.65 14.63
CA THR A 127 -3.11 5.59 15.44
C THR A 127 -1.90 6.13 14.68
N ALA A 128 -1.21 5.29 13.92
CA ALA A 128 -0.07 5.69 13.10
C ALA A 128 -0.46 6.70 12.01
N LEU A 129 -1.67 6.58 11.42
CA LEU A 129 -2.20 7.49 10.40
C LEU A 129 -3.15 8.56 10.97
N GLY A 130 -2.83 9.11 12.15
CA GLY A 130 -3.56 10.26 12.69
C GLY A 130 -5.03 10.00 13.06
N GLY A 131 -5.40 8.74 13.31
CA GLY A 131 -6.75 8.31 13.65
C GLY A 131 -7.59 7.82 12.46
N ARG A 132 -7.02 7.76 11.25
CA ARG A 132 -7.72 7.21 10.07
C ARG A 132 -7.88 5.70 10.19
N ALA A 133 -9.13 5.25 10.29
CA ALA A 133 -9.44 3.82 10.32
C ALA A 133 -9.14 3.13 8.97
N PRO A 134 -8.70 1.85 8.97
CA PRO A 134 -8.61 1.05 7.76
C PRO A 134 -9.98 0.81 7.14
N ASP A 135 -10.03 0.67 5.81
CA ASP A 135 -11.26 0.36 5.07
C ASP A 135 -11.77 -1.06 5.37
N VAL A 136 -10.85 -2.01 5.47
CA VAL A 136 -11.11 -3.42 5.79
C VAL A 136 -9.95 -4.01 6.57
N LEU A 137 -10.23 -4.99 7.42
CA LEU A 137 -9.23 -5.74 8.18
C LEU A 137 -9.68 -7.18 8.38
N GLY A 138 -8.74 -8.09 8.58
CA GLY A 138 -9.02 -9.51 8.79
C GLY A 138 -7.73 -10.33 8.71
N ARG A 139 -7.86 -11.59 8.26
CA ARG A 139 -6.71 -12.47 8.04
C ARG A 139 -6.62 -12.88 6.58
N VAL A 140 -5.41 -12.87 6.02
CA VAL A 140 -5.16 -13.20 4.61
C VAL A 140 -4.05 -14.25 4.51
N ASP A 141 -4.22 -15.20 3.60
CA ASP A 141 -3.17 -16.14 3.20
C ASP A 141 -2.20 -15.46 2.22
N HIS A 142 -1.14 -14.85 2.77
CA HIS A 142 -0.11 -14.13 2.02
C HIS A 142 0.70 -15.05 1.10
N ASP A 143 0.94 -16.29 1.49
CA ASP A 143 1.63 -17.28 0.66
C ASP A 143 0.87 -17.54 -0.63
N ARG A 144 -0.44 -17.79 -0.51
CA ARG A 144 -1.33 -18.01 -1.66
C ARG A 144 -1.36 -16.79 -2.57
N LEU A 145 -1.43 -15.57 -2.02
CA LEU A 145 -1.39 -14.35 -2.82
C LEU A 145 -0.04 -14.18 -3.53
N GLY A 146 1.06 -14.48 -2.85
CA GLY A 146 2.40 -14.46 -3.41
C GLY A 146 2.56 -15.43 -4.59
N ASP A 147 2.02 -16.64 -4.47
CA ASP A 147 2.06 -17.64 -5.53
C ASP A 147 1.20 -17.25 -6.74
N LEU A 148 0.02 -16.68 -6.51
CA LEU A 148 -0.82 -16.13 -7.57
C LEU A 148 -0.10 -15.01 -8.32
N TRP A 149 0.53 -14.07 -7.60
CA TRP A 149 1.28 -12.97 -8.21
C TRP A 149 2.45 -13.48 -9.07
N LYS A 150 3.26 -14.42 -8.55
CA LYS A 150 4.37 -15.05 -9.30
C LYS A 150 3.88 -15.71 -10.59
N GLY A 151 2.73 -16.39 -10.53
CA GLY A 151 2.15 -17.13 -11.66
C GLY A 151 1.52 -16.26 -12.76
N ARG A 152 1.26 -14.97 -12.52
CA ARG A 152 0.45 -14.11 -13.41
C ARG A 152 1.24 -13.05 -14.18
N ARG A 153 2.58 -13.03 -14.05
CA ARG A 153 3.51 -12.19 -14.85
C ARG A 153 3.11 -10.71 -14.94
N GLY A 154 2.60 -10.15 -13.86
CA GLY A 154 2.19 -8.74 -13.77
C GLY A 154 0.71 -8.47 -14.07
N ASP A 155 -0.07 -9.46 -14.52
CA ASP A 155 -1.52 -9.34 -14.73
C ASP A 155 -2.34 -9.70 -13.48
N PHE A 156 -1.83 -9.35 -12.31
CA PHE A 156 -2.46 -9.63 -11.03
C PHE A 156 -2.27 -8.44 -10.09
N SER A 157 -3.39 -7.90 -9.62
CA SER A 157 -3.42 -6.88 -8.58
C SER A 157 -3.50 -7.58 -7.23
N VAL A 158 -2.45 -7.42 -6.43
CA VAL A 158 -2.44 -7.90 -5.03
C VAL A 158 -3.48 -7.10 -4.23
N GLY A 159 -3.59 -5.79 -4.45
CA GLY A 159 -4.55 -4.94 -3.76
C GLY A 159 -6.02 -5.35 -3.95
N SER A 160 -6.41 -5.66 -5.19
CA SER A 160 -7.75 -6.16 -5.50
C SER A 160 -8.01 -7.53 -4.86
N ALA A 161 -7.01 -8.41 -4.86
CA ALA A 161 -7.12 -9.73 -4.23
C ALA A 161 -7.22 -9.64 -2.70
N LEU A 162 -6.50 -8.71 -2.06
CA LEU A 162 -6.62 -8.41 -0.63
C LEU A 162 -8.02 -7.92 -0.28
N LEU A 163 -8.53 -6.94 -1.02
CA LEU A 163 -9.89 -6.43 -0.81
C LEU A 163 -10.97 -7.49 -1.00
N GLN A 164 -10.76 -8.44 -1.92
CA GLN A 164 -11.66 -9.57 -2.10
C GLN A 164 -11.60 -10.53 -0.91
N ALA A 165 -10.40 -10.94 -0.49
CA ALA A 165 -10.22 -11.89 0.61
C ALA A 165 -10.76 -11.37 1.95
N LEU A 166 -10.70 -10.06 2.18
CA LEU A 166 -11.15 -9.42 3.43
C LEU A 166 -12.65 -9.06 3.45
N ARG A 167 -13.39 -9.34 2.38
CA ARG A 167 -14.85 -9.14 2.31
C ARG A 167 -15.67 -10.42 2.53
N GLU A 168 -15.00 -11.56 2.58
CA GLU A 168 -15.58 -12.89 2.82
C GLU A 168 -15.70 -13.19 4.33
#